data_AF-U7V5Q3-F1
#
_entry.id   AF-U7V5Q3-F1
#
_cell.length_a   1.000
_cell.length_b   1.000
_cell.length_c   1.000
_cell.angle_alpha   90.00
_cell.angle_beta   90.00
_cell.angle_gamma   90.00
#
_symmetry.space_group_name_H-M   'P 1'
#
loop_
_entity.id
_entity.type
_entity.pdbx_description
1 polymer ?
#
loop_
_entity_poly.entity_id
_entity_poly.type
_entity_poly.pdbx_seq_one_letter_code
_entity_poly.pdbx_strand_id
1 'polypeptide(L)'
;MWDIIMKDIVPIFVIMLLGFYAGKTKAFNQDNARSFNKLVLNYALPAALFVSIVKADRHMLFEDIKLTLVSTFVIVGVFMWSFFSCYKFFKHTKGEAAVCALIAGSPTIGFLGFAVLDPIFGATANTGLVVAIVSIVVNAITIPIGLSLLNPGGA
;
A
#
# COMPACT_ATOMS: atom_id res chain seq x y z
N MET A 1 -2.14 13.56 18.90
CA MET A 1 -3.18 12.74 18.23
C MET A 1 -4.17 13.60 17.45
N TRP A 2 -4.78 14.63 18.04
CA TRP A 2 -5.63 15.58 17.29
C TRP A 2 -4.89 16.27 16.14
N ASP A 3 -3.64 16.71 16.37
CA ASP A 3 -2.79 17.28 15.33
C ASP A 3 -2.53 16.34 14.15
N ILE A 4 -2.27 15.05 14.42
CA ILE A 4 -2.03 14.02 13.40
C ILE A 4 -3.29 13.84 12.52
N ILE A 5 -4.46 13.75 13.17
CA ILE A 5 -5.73 13.60 12.45
C ILE A 5 -5.95 14.80 11.53
N MET A 6 -5.76 16.01 12.03
CA MET A 6 -6.01 17.23 11.26
C MET A 6 -4.95 17.52 10.19
N LYS A 7 -3.69 17.19 10.42
CA LYS A 7 -2.59 17.53 9.50
C LYS A 7 -2.30 16.44 8.48
N ASP A 8 -2.57 15.18 8.80
CA ASP A 8 -2.13 14.06 7.96
C ASP A 8 -3.31 13.30 7.35
N ILE A 9 -4.39 13.07 8.12
CA ILE A 9 -5.55 12.29 7.66
C ILE A 9 -6.56 13.16 6.91
N VAL A 10 -6.95 14.30 7.48
CA VAL A 10 -7.95 15.20 6.88
C VAL A 10 -7.57 15.63 5.46
N PRO A 11 -6.31 15.99 5.15
CA PRO A 11 -5.95 16.37 3.79
C PRO A 11 -6.17 15.25 2.75
N ILE A 12 -5.96 13.98 3.13
CA ILE A 12 -6.23 12.84 2.23
C ILE A 12 -7.71 12.80 1.86
N PHE A 13 -8.61 12.97 2.83
CA PHE A 13 -10.05 13.03 2.57
C PHE A 13 -10.44 14.25 1.75
N VAL A 14 -9.85 15.42 2.01
CA VAL A 14 -10.10 16.63 1.22
C VAL A 14 -9.68 16.44 -0.23
N ILE A 15 -8.50 15.86 -0.49
CA ILE A 15 -8.02 15.57 -1.84
C ILE A 15 -8.93 14.56 -2.54
N MET A 16 -9.37 13.50 -1.85
CA MET A 16 -10.33 12.53 -2.40
C MET A 16 -11.67 13.19 -2.76
N LEU A 17 -12.20 14.07 -1.90
CA LEU A 17 -13.44 14.82 -2.17
C LEU A 17 -13.30 15.76 -3.36
N LEU A 18 -12.17 16.47 -3.47
CA LEU A 18 -11.88 17.33 -4.61
C LEU A 18 -11.79 16.52 -5.91
N GLY A 19 -11.12 15.35 -5.88
CA GLY A 19 -11.08 14.43 -7.02
C GLY A 19 -12.46 13.94 -7.44
N PHE A 20 -13.30 13.57 -6.46
CA PHE A 20 -14.69 13.16 -6.71
C PHE A 20 -15.51 14.29 -7.34
N TYR A 21 -15.41 15.51 -6.80
CA TYR A 21 -16.15 16.66 -7.33
C TYR A 21 -15.66 17.05 -8.72
N ALA A 22 -14.36 17.01 -8.98
CA ALA A 22 -13.78 17.27 -10.30
C ALA A 22 -14.22 16.23 -11.36
N GLY A 23 -14.37 14.97 -10.96
CA GLY A 23 -14.99 13.94 -11.81
C GLY A 23 -16.47 14.21 -12.06
N LYS A 24 -17.22 14.62 -11.02
CA LYS A 24 -18.66 14.93 -11.10
C LYS A 24 -18.96 16.15 -11.97
N THR A 25 -18.12 17.18 -11.93
CA THR A 25 -18.27 18.40 -12.75
C THR A 25 -17.78 18.22 -14.20
N LYS A 26 -17.34 17.01 -14.58
CA LYS A 26 -16.75 16.70 -15.90
C LYS A 26 -15.50 17.53 -16.24
N ALA A 27 -14.84 18.13 -15.24
CA ALA A 27 -13.54 18.77 -15.43
C ALA A 27 -12.50 17.76 -15.94
N PHE A 28 -12.64 16.50 -15.55
CA PHE A 28 -11.92 15.37 -16.10
C PHE A 28 -12.88 14.36 -16.73
N ASN A 29 -12.68 14.08 -18.02
CA ASN A 29 -13.40 13.01 -18.73
C ASN A 29 -12.70 11.64 -18.51
N GLN A 30 -13.28 10.57 -19.03
CA GLN A 30 -12.70 9.22 -18.88
C GLN A 30 -11.28 9.10 -19.47
N ASP A 31 -10.99 9.82 -20.55
CA ASP A 31 -9.68 9.77 -21.20
C ASP A 31 -8.61 10.46 -20.33
N ASN A 32 -8.97 11.56 -19.68
CA ASN A 32 -8.13 12.24 -18.69
C ASN A 32 -7.88 11.34 -17.48
N ALA A 33 -8.91 10.65 -16.97
CA ALA A 33 -8.77 9.70 -15.87
C ALA A 33 -7.83 8.53 -16.24
N ARG A 34 -7.93 7.99 -17.46
CA ARG A 34 -6.98 6.97 -17.96
C ARG A 34 -5.56 7.52 -18.08
N SER A 35 -5.41 8.76 -18.52
CA SER A 35 -4.12 9.42 -18.66
C SER A 35 -3.46 9.64 -17.30
N PHE A 36 -4.21 10.07 -16.28
CA PHE A 36 -3.73 10.14 -14.90
C PHE A 36 -3.37 8.78 -14.34
N ASN A 37 -4.19 7.74 -14.58
CA ASN A 37 -3.86 6.39 -14.15
C ASN A 37 -2.56 5.90 -14.79
N LYS A 38 -2.35 6.14 -16.09
CA LYS A 38 -1.07 5.83 -16.74
C LYS A 38 0.10 6.62 -16.15
N LEU A 39 -0.08 7.92 -15.90
CA LEU A 39 0.96 8.75 -15.28
C LEU A 39 1.34 8.21 -13.89
N VAL A 40 0.34 7.92 -13.07
CA VAL A 40 0.53 7.40 -11.71
C VAL A 40 1.19 6.03 -11.76
N LEU A 41 0.64 5.08 -12.51
CA LEU A 41 1.12 3.70 -12.55
C LEU A 41 2.48 3.54 -13.23
N ASN A 42 2.77 4.30 -14.29
CA ASN A 42 4.00 4.11 -15.07
C ASN A 42 5.15 5.01 -14.63
N TYR A 43 4.88 6.13 -13.96
CA TYR A 43 5.91 7.10 -13.58
C TYR A 43 5.92 7.39 -12.08
N ALA A 44 4.81 7.89 -11.53
CA ALA A 44 4.79 8.34 -10.13
C ALA A 44 5.01 7.17 -9.15
N LEU A 45 4.36 6.04 -9.40
CA LEU A 45 4.44 4.84 -8.57
C LEU A 45 5.84 4.22 -8.63
N PRO A 46 6.45 3.95 -9.81
CA PRO A 46 7.84 3.51 -9.89
C PRO A 46 8.84 4.50 -9.27
N ALA A 47 8.66 5.81 -9.49
CA ALA A 47 9.53 6.82 -8.88
C ALA A 47 9.37 6.86 -7.35
N ALA A 48 8.15 6.76 -6.82
CA ALA A 48 7.91 6.69 -5.39
C ALA A 48 8.51 5.43 -4.77
N LEU A 49 8.37 4.27 -5.43
CA LEU A 49 9.03 3.04 -5.01
C LEU A 49 10.55 3.17 -5.06
N PHE A 50 11.11 3.75 -6.12
CA PHE A 50 12.55 4.00 -6.24
C PHE A 50 13.05 4.92 -5.12
N VAL A 51 12.36 6.03 -4.86
CA VAL A 51 12.69 6.93 -3.75
C VAL A 51 12.57 6.21 -2.40
N SER A 52 11.54 5.39 -2.21
CA SER A 52 11.38 4.56 -1.02
C SER A 52 12.52 3.55 -0.85
N ILE A 53 13.07 3.00 -1.94
CA ILE A 53 14.18 2.04 -1.93
C ILE A 53 15.53 2.77 -1.73
N VAL A 54 15.76 3.91 -2.38
CA VAL A 54 17.01 4.67 -2.26
C VAL A 54 17.15 5.30 -0.86
N LYS A 55 16.04 5.72 -0.27
CA LYS A 55 16.01 6.16 1.14
C LYS A 55 16.11 5.00 2.13
N ALA A 56 15.86 3.77 1.71
CA ALA A 56 16.04 2.60 2.54
C ALA A 56 17.52 2.24 2.61
N ASP A 57 18.16 2.53 3.75
CA ASP A 57 19.54 2.13 3.96
C ASP A 57 19.63 0.60 4.11
N ARG A 58 20.51 -0.04 3.35
CA ARG A 58 20.61 -1.50 3.28
C ARG A 58 21.16 -2.12 4.56
N HIS A 59 21.87 -1.33 5.37
CA HIS A 59 22.34 -1.73 6.69
C HIS A 59 21.18 -1.93 7.68
N MET A 60 20.10 -1.15 7.54
CA MET A 60 18.94 -1.16 8.44
C MET A 60 18.08 -2.42 8.33
N LEU A 61 18.07 -3.09 7.16
CA LEU A 61 17.34 -4.37 6.99
C LEU A 61 17.95 -5.52 7.81
N PHE A 62 19.27 -5.48 8.01
CA PHE A 62 20.01 -6.48 8.77
C PHE A 62 20.21 -6.08 10.24
N GLU A 63 20.09 -4.80 10.55
CA GLU A 63 20.10 -4.30 11.93
C GLU A 63 18.90 -4.80 12.74
N ASP A 64 17.72 -4.91 12.12
CA ASP A 64 16.49 -5.27 12.81
C ASP A 64 15.76 -6.48 12.20
N ILE A 65 16.48 -7.60 12.12
CA ILE A 65 15.96 -8.88 11.62
C ILE A 65 14.68 -9.34 12.34
N LYS A 66 14.54 -8.96 13.63
CA LYS A 66 13.33 -9.24 14.41
C LYS A 66 12.13 -8.49 13.85
N LEU A 67 12.28 -7.20 13.57
CA LEU A 67 11.20 -6.38 13.02
C LEU A 67 10.82 -6.85 11.60
N THR A 68 11.80 -7.22 10.78
CA THR A 68 11.56 -7.79 9.45
C THR A 68 10.75 -9.09 9.51
N LEU A 69 11.14 -10.03 10.36
CA LEU A 69 10.43 -11.30 10.52
C LEU A 69 9.01 -11.08 11.06
N VAL A 70 8.86 -10.30 12.13
CA VAL A 70 7.54 -10.02 12.72
C VAL A 70 6.62 -9.34 11.71
N SER A 71 7.11 -8.32 11.00
CA SER A 71 6.32 -7.62 9.98
C SER A 71 5.90 -8.55 8.85
N THR A 72 6.81 -9.42 8.39
CA THR A 72 6.51 -10.42 7.36
C THR A 72 5.41 -11.38 7.81
N PHE A 73 5.56 -11.96 9.00
CA PHE A 73 4.58 -12.90 9.54
C PHE A 73 3.22 -12.25 9.77
N VAL A 74 3.17 -11.01 10.29
CA VAL A 74 1.90 -10.30 10.53
C VAL A 74 1.22 -9.95 9.22
N ILE A 75 1.93 -9.37 8.24
CA ILE A 75 1.34 -8.95 6.97
C ILE A 75 0.85 -10.15 6.17
N VAL A 76 1.68 -11.19 6.04
CA VAL A 76 1.29 -12.43 5.35
C VAL A 76 0.18 -13.15 6.12
N GLY A 77 0.22 -13.12 7.45
CA GLY A 77 -0.82 -13.68 8.31
C GLY A 77 -2.17 -13.00 8.10
N VAL A 78 -2.22 -11.67 8.06
CA VAL A 78 -3.45 -10.90 7.79
C VAL A 78 -3.93 -11.15 6.35
N PHE A 79 -3.02 -11.20 5.38
CA PHE A 79 -3.36 -11.54 4.00
C PHE A 79 -4.03 -12.91 3.91
N MET A 80 -3.41 -13.94 4.49
CA MET A 80 -3.92 -15.31 4.47
C MET A 80 -5.22 -15.42 5.26
N TRP A 81 -5.30 -14.78 6.43
CA TRP A 81 -6.52 -14.72 7.23
C TRP A 81 -7.68 -14.10 6.46
N SER A 82 -7.46 -12.98 5.79
CA SER A 82 -8.48 -12.31 4.97
C SER A 82 -8.89 -13.19 3.78
N PHE A 83 -7.93 -13.81 3.10
CA PHE A 83 -8.21 -14.72 1.98
C PHE A 83 -9.06 -15.90 2.43
N PHE A 84 -8.64 -16.63 3.47
CA PHE A 84 -9.38 -17.77 3.99
C PHE A 84 -10.73 -17.39 4.57
N SER A 85 -10.83 -16.22 5.22
CA SER A 85 -12.09 -15.71 5.75
C SER A 85 -13.09 -15.48 4.61
N CYS A 86 -12.71 -14.70 3.61
CA CYS A 86 -13.57 -14.41 2.45
C CYS A 86 -13.90 -15.65 1.63
N TYR A 87 -12.93 -16.54 1.41
CA TYR A 87 -13.14 -17.74 0.61
C TYR A 87 -13.98 -18.80 1.34
N LYS A 88 -13.69 -19.08 2.61
CA LYS A 88 -14.30 -20.21 3.35
C LYS A 88 -15.55 -19.83 4.13
N PHE A 89 -15.57 -18.67 4.79
CA PHE A 89 -16.71 -18.25 5.60
C PHE A 89 -17.74 -17.45 4.79
N PHE A 90 -17.28 -16.54 3.94
CA PHE A 90 -18.17 -15.71 3.10
C PHE A 90 -18.49 -16.33 1.73
N LYS A 91 -17.89 -17.49 1.41
CA LYS A 91 -18.11 -18.24 0.16
C LYS A 91 -17.88 -17.39 -1.11
N HIS A 92 -17.02 -16.38 -1.02
CA HIS A 92 -16.63 -15.58 -2.18
C HIS A 92 -15.82 -16.43 -3.17
N THR A 93 -15.81 -16.04 -4.43
CA THR A 93 -14.95 -16.68 -5.44
C THR A 93 -13.48 -16.49 -5.08
N LYS A 94 -12.59 -17.32 -5.63
CA LYS A 94 -11.13 -17.20 -5.41
C LYS A 94 -10.61 -15.81 -5.78
N GLY A 95 -11.12 -15.24 -6.88
CA GLY A 95 -10.75 -13.88 -7.32
C GLY A 95 -11.21 -12.81 -6.33
N GLU A 96 -12.47 -12.84 -5.89
CA GLU A 96 -12.98 -11.88 -4.90
C GLU A 96 -12.25 -11.99 -3.56
N ALA A 97 -12.00 -13.21 -3.08
CA ALA A 97 -11.22 -13.44 -1.87
C ALA A 97 -9.77 -12.93 -2.01
N ALA A 98 -9.17 -13.04 -3.20
CA ALA A 98 -7.85 -12.50 -3.50
C ALA A 98 -7.85 -10.96 -3.53
N VAL A 99 -8.89 -10.31 -4.08
CA VAL A 99 -9.05 -8.85 -3.97
C VAL A 99 -9.14 -8.42 -2.50
N CYS A 100 -9.99 -9.09 -1.72
CA CYS A 100 -10.14 -8.77 -0.29
C CYS A 100 -8.81 -8.95 0.46
N ALA A 101 -8.09 -10.03 0.18
CA ALA A 101 -6.77 -10.28 0.78
C ALA A 101 -5.73 -9.21 0.37
N LEU A 102 -5.71 -8.78 -0.89
CA LEU A 102 -4.87 -7.68 -1.35
C LEU A 102 -5.20 -6.37 -0.61
N ILE A 103 -6.49 -6.05 -0.46
CA ILE A 103 -6.92 -4.84 0.26
C ILE A 103 -6.45 -4.90 1.72
N ALA A 104 -6.58 -6.05 2.37
CA ALA A 104 -6.22 -6.21 3.78
C ALA A 104 -4.71 -6.33 4.04
N GLY A 105 -3.99 -7.04 3.15
CA GLY A 105 -2.58 -7.41 3.32
C GLY A 105 -1.59 -6.53 2.56
N SER A 106 -2.05 -5.58 1.75
CA SER A 106 -1.18 -4.68 0.97
C SER A 106 -1.37 -3.21 1.38
N PRO A 107 -1.01 -2.83 2.62
CA PRO A 107 -1.05 -1.42 3.01
C PRO A 107 -0.14 -0.58 2.12
N THR A 108 -0.59 0.60 1.72
CA THR A 108 0.12 1.55 0.84
C THR A 108 1.26 2.31 1.55
N ILE A 109 1.96 1.64 2.49
CA ILE A 109 3.05 2.22 3.30
C ILE A 109 4.23 2.65 2.43
N GLY A 110 4.53 1.95 1.33
CA GLY A 110 5.57 2.40 0.38
C GLY A 110 5.29 3.76 -0.28
N PHE A 111 4.04 4.23 -0.25
CA PHE A 111 3.61 5.49 -0.88
C PHE A 111 3.22 6.56 0.14
N LEU A 112 2.48 6.18 1.17
CA LEU A 112 1.92 7.09 2.19
C LEU A 112 2.62 6.97 3.54
N GLY A 113 3.52 5.98 3.71
CA GLY A 113 4.16 5.68 4.99
C GLY A 113 4.93 6.85 5.55
N PHE A 114 5.80 7.50 4.78
CA PHE A 114 6.54 8.68 5.26
C PHE A 114 5.63 9.87 5.57
N ALA A 115 4.66 10.15 4.68
CA ALA A 115 3.74 11.27 4.85
C ALA A 115 2.90 11.17 6.13
N VAL A 116 2.62 9.95 6.61
CA VAL A 116 1.83 9.70 7.81
C VAL A 116 2.70 9.38 9.02
N LEU A 117 3.78 8.61 8.87
CA LEU A 117 4.59 8.15 10.00
C LEU A 117 5.61 9.20 10.45
N ASP A 118 6.12 10.06 9.56
CA ASP A 118 7.08 11.11 9.96
C ASP A 118 6.46 12.12 10.95
N PRO A 119 5.21 12.60 10.78
CA PRO A 119 4.57 13.47 11.76
C PRO A 119 4.21 12.78 13.09
N ILE A 120 3.96 11.47 13.06
CA ILE A 120 3.53 10.69 14.23
C ILE A 120 4.73 10.27 15.10
N PHE A 121 5.74 9.69 14.45
CA PHE A 121 6.88 9.06 15.11
C PHE A 121 8.16 9.89 15.01
N GLY A 122 8.10 11.02 14.29
CA GLY A 122 9.27 11.84 13.95
C GLY A 122 10.00 11.32 12.72
N ALA A 123 10.59 12.24 11.97
CA ALA A 123 11.48 11.93 10.83
C ALA A 123 12.81 11.35 11.33
N THR A 124 12.76 10.10 11.78
CA THR A 124 13.90 9.36 12.34
C THR A 124 14.28 8.20 11.43
N ALA A 125 15.50 7.69 11.59
CA ALA A 125 15.97 6.50 10.87
C ALA A 125 15.05 5.29 11.10
N ASN A 126 14.50 5.14 12.31
CA ASN A 126 13.58 4.04 12.66
C ASN A 126 12.27 4.10 11.88
N THR A 127 11.71 5.30 11.70
CA THR A 127 10.51 5.49 10.89
C THR A 127 10.75 5.08 9.43
N GLY A 128 11.91 5.47 8.88
CA GLY A 128 12.32 5.06 7.54
C GLY A 128 12.56 3.55 7.41
N LEU A 129 13.14 2.93 8.43
CA LEU A 129 13.38 1.49 8.51
C LEU A 129 12.06 0.69 8.45
N VAL A 130 11.06 1.10 9.23
CA VAL A 130 9.73 0.46 9.23
C VAL A 130 9.05 0.58 7.85
N VAL A 131 9.07 1.79 7.26
CA VAL A 131 8.49 2.01 5.92
C VAL A 131 9.17 1.15 4.87
N ALA A 132 10.50 1.07 4.90
CA ALA A 132 11.29 0.28 3.97
C ALA A 132 10.98 -1.22 4.07
N ILE A 133 11.04 -1.79 5.27
CA ILE A 133 10.77 -3.22 5.51
C ILE A 133 9.37 -3.58 5.03
N VAL A 134 8.36 -2.83 5.46
CA VAL A 134 6.96 -3.14 5.12
C VAL A 134 6.71 -2.97 3.63
N SER A 135 7.28 -1.93 3.00
CA SER A 135 7.19 -1.73 1.54
C SER A 135 7.79 -2.91 0.76
N ILE A 136 8.93 -3.43 1.19
CA ILE A 136 9.56 -4.61 0.56
C ILE A 136 8.68 -5.84 0.73
N VAL A 137 8.21 -6.14 1.94
CA VAL A 137 7.35 -7.30 2.22
C VAL A 137 6.10 -7.26 1.34
N VAL A 138 5.41 -6.11 1.29
CA VAL A 138 4.18 -5.96 0.51
C VAL A 138 4.44 -6.12 -0.98
N ASN A 139 5.43 -5.41 -1.53
CA ASN A 139 5.69 -5.37 -2.97
C ASN A 139 6.32 -6.67 -3.49
N ALA A 140 7.16 -7.33 -2.69
CA ALA A 140 7.87 -8.54 -3.10
C ALA A 140 7.10 -9.83 -2.78
N ILE A 141 6.21 -9.83 -1.78
CA ILE A 141 5.54 -11.04 -1.31
C ILE A 141 4.03 -10.94 -1.52
N THR A 142 3.38 -9.97 -0.88
CA THR A 142 1.91 -9.96 -0.81
C THR A 142 1.25 -9.66 -2.16
N ILE A 143 1.78 -8.70 -2.92
CA ILE A 143 1.24 -8.33 -4.24
C ILE A 143 1.37 -9.48 -5.25
N PRO A 144 2.55 -10.10 -5.45
CA PRO A 144 2.67 -11.26 -6.36
C PRO A 144 1.76 -12.43 -5.98
N ILE A 145 1.63 -12.74 -4.68
CA ILE A 145 0.72 -13.79 -4.21
C ILE A 145 -0.74 -13.41 -4.52
N GLY A 146 -1.16 -12.19 -4.20
CA GLY A 146 -2.51 -11.72 -4.51
C GLY A 146 -2.84 -11.75 -5.99
N LEU A 147 -1.91 -11.31 -6.84
CA LEU A 147 -2.08 -11.33 -8.30
C LEU A 147 -2.14 -12.75 -8.86
N SER A 148 -1.32 -13.68 -8.36
CA SER A 148 -1.38 -15.09 -8.78
C SER A 148 -2.69 -15.79 -8.33
N LEU A 149 -3.25 -15.40 -7.19
CA LEU A 149 -4.56 -15.88 -6.73
C LEU A 149 -5.72 -15.27 -7.50
N LEU A 150 -5.57 -14.02 -7.99
CA LEU A 150 -6.54 -13.33 -8.84
C LEU A 150 -6.63 -13.93 -10.24
N ASN A 151 -5.50 -14.39 -10.77
CA ASN A 151 -5.42 -14.93 -12.12
C ASN A 151 -5.05 -16.43 -12.07
N PRO A 152 -6.03 -17.34 -11.89
CA PRO A 152 -5.76 -18.79 -11.85
C PRO A 152 -5.37 -19.38 -13.23
N GLY A 153 -5.08 -18.56 -14.23
CA GLY A 153 -4.58 -18.98 -15.55
C GLY A 153 -3.43 -18.09 -15.98
N GLY A 154 -2.22 -18.64 -15.92
CA GLY A 154 -1.17 -18.20 -16.84
C GLY A 154 -1.62 -18.51 -18.26
N ALA A 155 -1.92 -17.46 -19.01
CA ALA A 155 -1.71 -17.38 -20.44
C ALA A 155 -0.86 -16.12 -20.68
#